data_AF-A0A6S7H1W3-F1
#
_entry.id   AF-A0A6S7H1W3-F1
#
_cell.length_a   1.000
_cell.length_b   1.000
_cell.length_c   1.000
_cell.angle_alpha   90.00
_cell.angle_beta   90.00
_cell.angle_gamma   90.00
#
_symmetry.space_group_name_H-M   'P 1'
#
loop_
_entity.id
_entity.type
_entity.pdbx_description
1 polymer ?
#
loop_
_entity_poly.entity_id
_entity_poly.type
_entity_poly.pdbx_seq_one_letter_code
_entity_poly.pdbx_strand_id
1 'polypeptide(L)'
;MYDFVFNFPTCIPDAIHVGKSLKCSFCNWYILLNGQRSNLAILRTLRDDSDPETRKLFRKLLKDGDAVRNKDRMAVDAILDLMAENFIRAVENVEFAVHALVPERFKFTEDNNVGAFPHPVDITNAGSGILFMLDFAPLKEHKHTSQLSIKVQSLRKAELIVELTKRGVEATGNVTQLKNKLNLENEKLRAQYASVKKRTDIVHLNKDIHTVDCLSSASDEILIVGSNVDQKVYQVLIEKDGVGLVGSVTQSFTYPQNDIKVVSMTTSTGSLFFSSVGPQGQDDYGGLFQVNLESNLPTCLVRNSPNCEVHGIAPYKNGIAFSDIKTNQIKQYHCLSGVSILAGNGKEGNVKGNAKFASFMQPAGLCSELDTNLFLCNSQNGEVVLITGLQGTCEFLSSIGKMFRAFSIHKKHNFLAPLPTVGLHHIVR
;
A
#
# COMPACT_ATOMS: atom_id res chain seq x y z
N MET A 1 4.96 44.84 -33.49
CA MET A 1 3.98 44.03 -32.74
C MET A 1 4.04 42.66 -33.39
N TYR A 2 4.75 41.71 -32.77
CA TYR A 2 4.98 40.40 -33.38
C TYR A 2 3.87 39.45 -32.94
N ASP A 3 2.99 39.10 -33.88
CA ASP A 3 1.99 38.05 -33.69
C ASP A 3 2.68 36.69 -33.79
N PHE A 4 2.79 35.98 -32.67
CA PHE A 4 3.17 34.58 -32.65
C PHE A 4 1.92 33.73 -32.89
N VAL A 5 1.74 33.28 -34.14
CA VAL A 5 0.78 32.21 -34.46
C VAL A 5 1.41 30.87 -34.05
N PHE A 6 0.97 30.33 -32.93
CA PHE A 6 1.28 28.95 -32.56
C PHE A 6 0.40 27.98 -33.36
N ASN A 7 0.90 27.51 -34.50
CA ASN A 7 0.37 26.30 -35.14
C ASN A 7 0.84 25.08 -34.33
N PHE A 8 -0.07 24.47 -33.57
CA PHE A 8 0.13 23.11 -33.05
C PHE A 8 -0.46 22.11 -34.05
N PRO A 9 0.34 21.43 -34.90
CA PRO A 9 -0.11 20.20 -35.56
C PRO A 9 0.14 19.03 -34.60
N THR A 10 -0.34 19.11 -33.37
CA THR A 10 -0.37 17.97 -32.46
C THR A 10 -1.84 17.64 -32.28
N CYS A 11 -2.29 16.51 -32.84
CA CYS A 11 -3.61 15.97 -32.57
C CYS A 11 -3.80 15.89 -31.05
N ILE A 12 -4.55 16.84 -30.48
CA ILE A 12 -4.98 16.73 -29.10
C ILE A 12 -5.96 15.56 -29.08
N PRO A 13 -5.68 14.48 -28.33
CA PRO A 13 -6.61 13.37 -28.25
C PRO A 13 -7.96 13.88 -27.75
N ASP A 14 -9.04 13.48 -28.41
CA ASP A 14 -10.40 13.86 -28.02
C ASP A 14 -10.63 13.54 -26.52
N ALA A 15 -11.22 14.49 -25.79
CA ALA A 15 -11.41 14.42 -24.35
C ALA A 15 -12.17 13.17 -23.89
N ILE A 16 -13.06 12.63 -24.74
CA ILE A 16 -13.73 11.35 -24.49
C ILE A 16 -12.70 10.21 -24.43
N HIS A 17 -11.76 10.16 -25.38
CA HIS A 17 -10.71 9.16 -25.43
C HIS A 17 -9.75 9.28 -24.24
N VAL A 18 -9.40 10.51 -23.86
CA VAL A 18 -8.60 10.79 -22.65
C VAL A 18 -9.32 10.28 -21.39
N GLY A 19 -10.59 10.65 -21.20
CA GLY A 19 -11.37 10.22 -20.05
C GLY A 19 -11.54 8.70 -19.97
N LYS A 20 -11.75 8.03 -21.11
CA LYS A 20 -11.81 6.57 -21.20
C LYS A 20 -10.48 5.92 -20.80
N SER A 21 -9.37 6.46 -21.30
CA SER A 21 -8.01 5.99 -20.95
C SER A 21 -7.75 6.14 -19.44
N LEU A 22 -8.08 7.31 -18.87
CA LEU A 22 -7.92 7.58 -17.44
C LEU A 22 -8.80 6.69 -16.57
N LYS A 23 -10.09 6.50 -16.91
CA LYS A 23 -10.97 5.55 -16.20
C LYS A 23 -10.44 4.12 -16.28
N CYS A 24 -9.95 3.71 -17.45
CA CYS A 24 -9.35 2.39 -17.64
C CYS A 24 -8.12 2.21 -16.75
N SER A 25 -7.22 3.21 -16.70
CA SER A 25 -6.06 3.19 -15.81
C SER A 25 -6.48 3.15 -14.34
N PHE A 26 -7.42 4.01 -13.94
CA PHE A 26 -7.95 4.08 -12.59
C PHE A 26 -8.64 2.79 -12.12
N CYS A 27 -9.21 2.03 -13.06
CA CYS A 27 -9.79 0.73 -12.75
C CYS A 27 -8.76 -0.39 -12.67
N ASN A 28 -7.72 -0.35 -13.52
CA ASN A 28 -6.75 -1.44 -13.63
C ASN A 28 -5.60 -1.31 -12.63
N TRP A 29 -5.26 -0.10 -12.21
CA TRP A 29 -4.06 0.18 -11.43
C TRP A 29 -4.42 0.96 -10.17
N TYR A 30 -3.72 0.68 -9.07
CA TYR A 30 -3.68 1.60 -7.95
C TYR A 30 -2.80 2.77 -8.35
N ILE A 31 -3.40 3.95 -8.42
CA ILE A 31 -2.71 5.20 -8.74
C ILE A 31 -2.52 6.02 -7.47
N LEU A 32 -1.40 6.74 -7.38
CA LEU A 32 -1.15 7.68 -6.29
C LEU A 32 -1.65 9.06 -6.69
N LEU A 33 -2.62 9.58 -5.93
CA LEU A 33 -3.22 10.90 -6.12
C LEU A 33 -2.98 11.72 -4.85
N ASN A 34 -2.12 12.73 -4.92
CA ASN A 34 -1.68 13.51 -3.74
C ASN A 34 -1.19 12.62 -2.58
N GLY A 35 -0.38 11.61 -2.89
CA GLY A 35 0.10 10.62 -1.92
C GLY A 35 -0.93 9.56 -1.51
N GLN A 36 -2.21 9.71 -1.86
CA GLN A 36 -3.26 8.76 -1.49
C GLN A 36 -3.42 7.69 -2.57
N ARG A 37 -3.43 6.42 -2.17
CA ARG A 37 -3.74 5.32 -3.09
C ARG A 37 -5.20 5.36 -3.49
N SER A 38 -5.44 5.35 -4.79
CA SER A 38 -6.77 5.37 -5.35
C SER A 38 -6.93 4.28 -6.40
N ASN A 39 -8.10 3.62 -6.38
CA ASN A 39 -8.53 2.70 -7.42
C ASN A 39 -10.06 2.70 -7.50
N LEU A 40 -10.62 2.44 -8.67
CA LEU A 40 -12.08 2.38 -8.86
C LEU A 40 -12.76 1.33 -7.96
N ALA A 41 -12.05 0.25 -7.60
CA ALA A 41 -12.45 -0.76 -6.64
C ALA A 41 -12.75 -0.18 -5.25
N ILE A 42 -12.07 0.88 -4.83
CA ILE A 42 -12.32 1.55 -3.54
C ILE A 42 -13.69 2.23 -3.56
N LEU A 43 -14.02 2.94 -4.65
CA LEU A 43 -15.35 3.53 -4.83
C LEU A 43 -16.45 2.46 -4.91
N ARG A 44 -16.12 1.29 -5.48
CA ARG A 44 -17.02 0.14 -5.47
C ARG A 44 -17.24 -0.42 -4.06
N THR A 45 -16.20 -0.51 -3.23
CA THR A 45 -16.33 -0.90 -1.82
C THR A 45 -17.24 0.07 -1.06
N LEU A 46 -17.10 1.38 -1.26
CA LEU A 46 -18.01 2.36 -0.64
C LEU A 46 -19.47 2.15 -1.07
N ARG A 47 -19.70 1.83 -2.34
CA ARG A 47 -21.03 1.57 -2.90
C ARG A 47 -21.66 0.26 -2.42
N ASP A 48 -20.88 -0.81 -2.33
CA ASP A 48 -21.41 -2.16 -2.18
C ASP A 48 -21.25 -2.72 -0.75
N ASP A 49 -20.21 -2.29 -0.02
CA ASP A 49 -19.70 -2.97 1.19
C ASP A 49 -19.60 -2.05 2.42
N SER A 50 -19.84 -0.75 2.26
CA SER A 50 -19.89 0.20 3.39
C SER A 50 -21.10 -0.04 4.30
N ASP A 51 -21.21 0.80 5.33
CA ASP A 51 -22.41 0.96 6.14
C ASP A 51 -23.69 1.21 5.28
N PRO A 52 -24.89 0.90 5.82
CA PRO A 52 -26.15 1.02 5.09
C PRO A 52 -26.41 2.41 4.47
N GLU A 53 -26.04 3.49 5.16
CA GLU A 53 -26.31 4.86 4.70
C GLU A 53 -25.40 5.22 3.52
N THR A 54 -24.10 4.97 3.64
CA THR A 54 -23.14 5.18 2.54
C THR A 54 -23.52 4.34 1.32
N ARG A 55 -23.85 3.05 1.49
CA ARG A 55 -24.27 2.20 0.37
C ARG A 55 -25.52 2.71 -0.32
N LYS A 56 -26.54 3.11 0.43
CA LYS A 56 -27.79 3.66 -0.11
C LYS A 56 -27.53 4.93 -0.91
N LEU A 57 -26.71 5.84 -0.38
CA LEU A 57 -26.32 7.07 -1.08
C LEU A 57 -25.53 6.77 -2.36
N PHE A 58 -24.48 5.96 -2.28
CA PHE A 58 -23.61 5.67 -3.41
C PHE A 58 -24.34 4.87 -4.50
N ARG A 59 -25.25 3.94 -4.15
CA ARG A 59 -26.09 3.24 -5.15
C ARG A 59 -27.12 4.16 -5.81
N LYS A 60 -27.59 5.19 -5.10
CA LYS A 60 -28.48 6.21 -5.68
C LYS A 60 -27.74 7.10 -6.69
N LEU A 61 -26.50 7.46 -6.39
CA LEU A 61 -25.65 8.32 -7.22
C LEU A 61 -25.04 7.54 -8.39
N LEU A 62 -24.60 6.30 -8.15
CA LEU A 62 -24.07 5.36 -9.12
C LEU A 62 -25.07 4.22 -9.33
N LYS A 63 -26.20 4.54 -9.98
CA LYS A 63 -27.29 3.60 -10.25
C LYS A 63 -26.78 2.40 -11.04
N ASP A 64 -26.04 2.69 -12.10
CA ASP A 64 -25.37 1.66 -12.87
C ASP A 64 -24.10 1.21 -12.14
N GLY A 65 -24.05 -0.07 -11.78
CA GLY A 65 -22.86 -0.67 -11.17
C GLY A 65 -21.67 -0.71 -12.12
N ASP A 66 -21.89 -0.55 -13.42
CA ASP A 66 -20.84 -0.54 -14.43
C ASP A 66 -19.98 0.73 -14.37
N ALA A 67 -20.46 1.80 -13.72
CA ALA A 67 -19.66 3.00 -13.45
C ALA A 67 -18.37 2.67 -12.66
N VAL A 68 -18.44 1.68 -11.76
CA VAL A 68 -17.33 1.25 -10.90
C VAL A 68 -16.77 -0.13 -11.28
N ARG A 69 -16.99 -0.56 -12.53
CA ARG A 69 -16.46 -1.83 -13.07
C ARG A 69 -15.64 -1.61 -14.34
N ASN A 70 -14.81 -2.60 -14.65
CA ASN A 70 -13.98 -2.66 -15.86
C ASN A 70 -14.66 -3.43 -17.01
N LYS A 71 -15.97 -3.23 -17.24
CA LYS A 71 -16.73 -4.09 -18.15
C LYS A 71 -16.84 -3.54 -19.57
N ASP A 72 -16.92 -2.21 -19.72
CA ASP A 72 -17.06 -1.55 -21.03
C ASP A 72 -16.16 -0.31 -21.13
N ARG A 73 -15.31 -0.29 -22.16
CA ARG A 73 -14.39 0.82 -22.48
C ARG A 73 -15.08 1.95 -23.24
N MET A 74 -16.35 1.80 -23.62
CA MET A 74 -17.04 2.73 -24.53
C MET A 74 -18.06 3.66 -23.85
N ALA A 75 -18.55 3.35 -22.65
CA ALA A 75 -19.63 4.11 -22.00
C ALA A 75 -19.15 5.46 -21.40
N VAL A 76 -19.60 6.57 -22.00
CA VAL A 76 -19.31 7.94 -21.53
C VAL A 76 -20.11 8.28 -20.28
N ASP A 77 -21.33 7.77 -20.15
CA ASP A 77 -22.21 8.06 -19.01
C ASP A 77 -21.63 7.61 -17.67
N ALA A 78 -20.95 6.45 -17.66
CA ALA A 78 -20.23 5.93 -16.50
C ALA A 78 -19.13 6.89 -16.02
N ILE A 79 -18.45 7.56 -16.96
CA ILE A 79 -17.41 8.55 -16.66
C ILE A 79 -18.05 9.82 -16.08
N LEU A 80 -19.15 10.27 -16.70
CA LEU A 80 -19.91 11.44 -16.25
C LEU A 80 -20.51 11.25 -14.85
N ASP A 81 -20.99 10.05 -14.50
CA ASP A 81 -21.50 9.74 -13.16
C ASP A 81 -20.42 9.84 -12.08
N LEU A 82 -19.20 9.36 -12.36
CA LEU A 82 -18.06 9.49 -11.44
C LEU A 82 -17.61 10.95 -11.23
N MET A 83 -17.92 11.84 -12.18
CA MET A 83 -17.50 13.25 -12.15
C MET A 83 -18.61 14.20 -11.70
N ALA A 84 -19.78 13.66 -11.37
CA ALA A 84 -20.91 14.44 -10.92
C ALA A 84 -20.59 15.09 -9.56
N GLU A 85 -20.88 16.38 -9.41
CA GLU A 85 -20.52 17.15 -8.19
C GLU A 85 -21.13 16.57 -6.92
N ASN A 86 -22.37 16.08 -7.01
CA ASN A 86 -23.04 15.41 -5.90
C ASN A 86 -22.35 14.09 -5.51
N PHE A 87 -21.77 13.37 -6.46
CA PHE A 87 -20.97 12.18 -6.18
C PHE A 87 -19.63 12.54 -5.56
N ILE A 88 -18.91 13.52 -6.12
CA ILE A 88 -17.63 13.98 -5.56
C ILE A 88 -17.81 14.48 -4.12
N ARG A 89 -18.86 15.26 -3.83
CA ARG A 89 -19.18 15.69 -2.45
C ARG A 89 -19.51 14.51 -1.53
N ALA A 90 -20.19 13.48 -2.04
CA ALA A 90 -20.46 12.28 -1.26
C ALA A 90 -19.17 11.51 -0.93
N VAL A 91 -18.21 11.46 -1.84
CA VAL A 91 -16.87 10.88 -1.62
C VAL A 91 -16.05 11.74 -0.65
N GLU A 92 -16.10 13.06 -0.77
CA GLU A 92 -15.40 14.00 0.14
C GLU A 92 -15.87 13.90 1.60
N ASN A 93 -17.17 13.63 1.80
CA ASN A 93 -17.71 13.35 3.15
C ASN A 93 -17.21 12.03 3.74
N VAL A 94 -16.65 11.14 2.93
CA VAL A 94 -15.96 9.94 3.38
C VAL A 94 -14.47 10.26 3.52
N GLU A 95 -14.09 10.68 4.72
CA GLU A 95 -12.72 11.11 5.03
C GLU A 95 -11.66 10.04 4.67
N PHE A 96 -11.93 8.77 5.05
CA PHE A 96 -11.09 7.62 4.76
C PHE A 96 -11.92 6.44 4.27
N ALA A 97 -11.37 5.69 3.32
CA ALA A 97 -11.89 4.42 2.87
C ALA A 97 -11.01 3.25 3.33
N VAL A 98 -11.67 2.16 3.70
CA VAL A 98 -11.10 0.88 4.09
C VAL A 98 -11.44 -0.14 3.00
N HIS A 99 -10.43 -0.76 2.41
CA HIS A 99 -10.57 -1.66 1.25
C HIS A 99 -9.71 -2.91 1.43
N ALA A 100 -10.29 -4.10 1.20
CA ALA A 100 -9.55 -5.35 1.27
C ALA A 100 -8.70 -5.53 0.01
N LEU A 101 -7.37 -5.64 0.21
CA LEU A 101 -6.42 -5.96 -0.86
C LEU A 101 -6.23 -7.46 -1.00
N VAL A 102 -6.25 -8.18 0.12
CA VAL A 102 -6.19 -9.64 0.15
C VAL A 102 -7.19 -10.14 1.18
N PRO A 103 -8.14 -11.03 0.83
CA PRO A 103 -8.53 -11.31 -0.54
C PRO A 103 -9.14 -10.07 -1.21
N GLU A 104 -8.78 -9.80 -2.46
CA GLU A 104 -9.45 -8.73 -3.20
C GLU A 104 -10.81 -9.21 -3.71
N ARG A 105 -11.84 -8.37 -3.57
CA ARG A 105 -13.21 -8.79 -3.91
C ARG A 105 -13.59 -8.60 -5.38
N PHE A 106 -12.90 -7.72 -6.10
CA PHE A 106 -13.36 -7.26 -7.41
C PHE A 106 -12.43 -7.63 -8.56
N LYS A 107 -11.12 -7.72 -8.32
CA LYS A 107 -10.13 -8.15 -9.30
C LYS A 107 -9.28 -9.26 -8.70
N PHE A 108 -9.41 -10.45 -9.27
CA PHE A 108 -8.69 -11.63 -8.78
C PHE A 108 -7.36 -11.80 -9.51
N THR A 109 -6.33 -12.12 -8.75
CA THR A 109 -4.97 -12.48 -9.16
C THR A 109 -4.54 -13.68 -8.31
N GLU A 110 -3.43 -14.34 -8.65
CA GLU A 110 -2.95 -15.48 -7.85
C GLU A 110 -2.61 -15.07 -6.41
N ASP A 111 -2.11 -13.85 -6.22
CA ASP A 111 -1.56 -13.33 -4.96
C ASP A 111 -2.61 -12.69 -4.02
N ASN A 112 -3.84 -12.48 -4.49
CA ASN A 112 -4.90 -11.82 -3.71
C ASN A 112 -6.14 -12.71 -3.50
N ASN A 113 -5.95 -14.03 -3.53
CA ASN A 113 -7.01 -14.99 -3.28
C ASN A 113 -7.28 -15.20 -1.78
N VAL A 114 -8.45 -15.76 -1.48
CA VAL A 114 -8.82 -16.16 -0.12
C VAL A 114 -7.81 -17.19 0.39
N GLY A 115 -7.22 -16.91 1.56
CA GLY A 115 -6.20 -17.77 2.17
C GLY A 115 -4.83 -17.70 1.50
N ALA A 116 -4.56 -16.68 0.68
CA ALA A 116 -3.20 -16.35 0.25
C ALA A 116 -2.30 -16.04 1.46
N PHE A 117 -2.85 -15.34 2.45
CA PHE A 117 -2.21 -15.11 3.74
C PHE A 117 -3.17 -15.50 4.88
N PRO A 118 -3.13 -16.76 5.37
CA PRO A 118 -4.10 -17.23 6.36
C PRO A 118 -3.96 -16.56 7.74
N HIS A 119 -2.76 -16.14 8.16
CA HIS A 119 -2.52 -15.57 9.48
C HIS A 119 -1.49 -14.42 9.43
N PRO A 120 -1.76 -13.34 8.69
CA PRO A 120 -0.80 -12.25 8.53
C PRO A 120 -0.57 -11.58 9.88
N VAL A 121 0.67 -11.59 10.37
CA VAL A 121 1.07 -11.09 11.70
C VAL A 121 1.58 -9.67 11.61
N ASP A 122 2.53 -9.45 10.71
CA ASP A 122 3.21 -8.18 10.53
C ASP A 122 3.37 -7.86 9.04
N ILE A 123 3.52 -6.58 8.72
CA ILE A 123 3.66 -6.12 7.35
C ILE A 123 4.61 -4.93 7.31
N THR A 124 5.41 -4.82 6.26
CA THR A 124 6.19 -3.61 5.98
C THR A 124 6.18 -3.28 4.50
N ASN A 125 6.35 -1.99 4.21
CA ASN A 125 6.49 -1.50 2.85
C ASN A 125 7.97 -1.37 2.51
N ALA A 126 8.44 -2.19 1.58
CA ALA A 126 9.83 -2.21 1.12
C ALA A 126 10.10 -1.22 -0.03
N GLY A 127 9.22 -0.23 -0.19
CA GLY A 127 9.31 0.72 -1.30
C GLY A 127 8.92 0.09 -2.64
N SER A 128 8.86 0.94 -3.67
CA SER A 128 8.56 0.53 -5.05
C SER A 128 7.26 -0.31 -5.22
N GLY A 129 6.32 -0.18 -4.27
CA GLY A 129 5.06 -0.92 -4.25
C GLY A 129 5.15 -2.38 -3.79
N ILE A 130 6.27 -2.78 -3.16
CA ILE A 130 6.46 -4.11 -2.58
C ILE A 130 6.08 -4.08 -1.10
N LEU A 131 5.22 -5.01 -0.68
CA LEU A 131 4.89 -5.26 0.72
C LEU A 131 5.54 -6.59 1.13
N PHE A 132 6.34 -6.58 2.20
CA PHE A 132 6.74 -7.82 2.87
C PHE A 132 5.75 -8.13 3.98
N MET A 133 5.38 -9.40 4.07
CA MET A 133 4.44 -9.88 5.06
C MET A 133 5.06 -11.00 5.87
N LEU A 134 4.86 -10.93 7.18
CA LEU A 134 5.12 -12.03 8.10
C LEU A 134 3.80 -12.77 8.32
N ASP A 135 3.78 -14.07 8.06
CA ASP A 135 2.58 -14.91 8.16
C ASP A 135 2.93 -16.24 8.85
N PHE A 136 2.04 -16.74 9.71
CA PHE A 136 2.25 -18.01 10.40
C PHE A 136 1.91 -19.22 9.51
N ALA A 137 2.78 -20.24 9.58
CA ALA A 137 2.63 -21.48 8.84
C ALA A 137 1.37 -22.29 9.26
N PRO A 138 0.81 -23.11 8.35
CA PRO A 138 1.29 -23.40 7.00
C PRO A 138 0.69 -22.44 5.97
N LEU A 139 1.55 -21.65 5.31
CA LEU A 139 1.23 -21.08 4.01
C LEU A 139 0.88 -22.25 3.09
N LYS A 140 -0.29 -22.24 2.45
CA LYS A 140 -0.55 -23.19 1.37
C LYS A 140 0.56 -23.03 0.33
N GLU A 141 0.90 -24.10 -0.41
CA GLU A 141 1.84 -24.05 -1.55
C GLU A 141 1.27 -23.20 -2.72
N HIS A 142 0.85 -21.97 -2.45
CA HIS A 142 0.51 -21.02 -3.49
C HIS A 142 1.85 -20.52 -4.04
N LYS A 143 2.10 -20.81 -5.31
CA LYS A 143 3.18 -20.17 -6.04
C LYS A 143 2.82 -18.69 -6.13
N HIS A 144 3.38 -17.88 -5.24
CA HIS A 144 3.28 -16.44 -5.42
C HIS A 144 4.05 -16.07 -6.70
N THR A 145 3.35 -15.62 -7.72
CA THR A 145 3.90 -15.26 -9.04
C THR A 145 4.42 -13.82 -9.07
N SER A 146 4.76 -13.26 -7.91
CA SER A 146 5.55 -12.04 -7.87
C SER A 146 6.88 -12.31 -8.58
N GLN A 147 7.09 -11.67 -9.73
CA GLN A 147 8.34 -11.71 -10.50
C GLN A 147 9.44 -10.99 -9.72
N LEU A 148 9.86 -11.57 -8.60
CA LEU A 148 10.97 -11.12 -7.78
C LEU A 148 12.32 -11.34 -8.49
N SER A 149 12.34 -12.23 -9.48
CA SER A 149 13.50 -12.43 -10.35
C SER A 149 13.85 -11.18 -11.15
N ILE A 150 15.13 -11.00 -11.39
CA ILE A 150 15.66 -9.90 -12.19
C ILE A 150 15.11 -10.00 -13.62
N LYS A 151 14.47 -8.93 -14.09
CA LYS A 151 13.99 -8.82 -15.48
C LYS A 151 15.16 -8.49 -16.40
N VAL A 152 15.93 -9.52 -16.79
CA VAL A 152 17.15 -9.37 -17.60
C VAL A 152 16.93 -8.53 -18.87
N GLN A 153 15.72 -8.60 -19.46
CA GLN A 153 15.42 -7.85 -20.68
C GLN A 153 15.34 -6.34 -20.50
N SER A 154 14.94 -5.85 -19.32
CA SER A 154 14.86 -4.42 -19.03
C SER A 154 16.20 -3.80 -18.63
N LEU A 155 17.22 -4.62 -18.38
CA LEU A 155 18.52 -4.13 -17.92
C LEU A 155 19.33 -3.49 -19.04
N ARG A 156 19.99 -2.38 -18.69
CA ARG A 156 20.97 -1.67 -19.51
C ARG A 156 22.35 -2.33 -19.41
N LYS A 157 23.26 -2.00 -20.33
CA LYS A 157 24.61 -2.60 -20.38
C LYS A 157 25.36 -2.50 -19.05
N ALA A 158 25.32 -1.34 -18.39
CA ALA A 158 26.00 -1.13 -17.11
C ALA A 158 25.44 -2.04 -16.01
N GLU A 159 24.11 -2.17 -15.90
CA GLU A 159 23.44 -3.03 -14.92
C GLU A 159 23.74 -4.51 -15.17
N LEU A 160 23.78 -4.94 -16.44
CA LEU A 160 24.17 -6.29 -16.82
C LEU A 160 25.60 -6.61 -16.40
N ILE A 161 26.53 -5.66 -16.55
CA ILE A 161 27.92 -5.82 -16.12
C ILE A 161 27.98 -6.00 -14.60
N VAL A 162 27.32 -5.12 -13.84
CA VAL A 162 27.26 -5.21 -12.37
C VAL A 162 26.73 -6.57 -11.92
N GLU A 163 25.61 -7.03 -12.48
CA GLU A 163 25.01 -8.31 -12.10
C GLU A 163 25.90 -9.52 -12.47
N LEU A 164 26.56 -9.52 -13.62
CA LEU A 164 27.50 -10.59 -13.98
C LEU A 164 28.75 -10.60 -13.09
N THR A 165 29.30 -9.41 -12.79
CA THR A 165 30.47 -9.29 -11.92
C THR A 165 30.16 -9.73 -10.48
N LYS A 166 28.99 -9.39 -9.94
CA LYS A 166 28.52 -9.91 -8.63
C LYS A 166 28.52 -11.44 -8.55
N ARG A 167 28.26 -12.11 -9.68
CA ARG A 167 28.24 -13.58 -9.82
C ARG A 167 29.61 -14.16 -10.17
N GLY A 168 30.67 -13.35 -10.22
CA GLY A 168 32.02 -13.79 -10.60
C GLY A 168 32.17 -14.17 -12.07
N VAL A 169 31.27 -13.72 -12.94
CA VAL A 169 31.29 -14.04 -14.39
C VAL A 169 31.90 -12.90 -15.19
N GLU A 170 32.74 -13.24 -16.16
CA GLU A 170 33.39 -12.27 -17.04
C GLU A 170 32.35 -11.50 -17.89
N ALA A 171 32.24 -10.20 -17.62
CA ALA A 171 31.23 -9.29 -18.17
C ALA A 171 31.67 -8.60 -19.47
N THR A 172 32.32 -9.34 -20.38
CA THR A 172 32.76 -8.86 -21.69
C THR A 172 31.73 -9.15 -22.79
N GLY A 173 31.54 -8.20 -23.72
CA GLY A 173 30.70 -8.36 -24.90
C GLY A 173 29.70 -7.23 -25.18
N ASN A 174 28.86 -7.45 -26.19
CA ASN A 174 27.70 -6.59 -26.49
C ASN A 174 26.49 -6.93 -25.59
N VAL A 175 25.45 -6.08 -25.61
CA VAL A 175 24.28 -6.21 -24.72
C VAL A 175 23.61 -7.58 -24.84
N THR A 176 23.47 -8.11 -26.05
CA THR A 176 22.86 -9.42 -26.31
C THR A 176 23.67 -10.56 -25.69
N GLN A 177 24.99 -10.53 -25.84
CA GLN A 177 25.89 -11.52 -25.24
C GLN A 177 25.82 -11.48 -23.71
N LEU A 178 25.82 -10.29 -23.10
CA LEU A 178 25.71 -10.12 -21.65
C LEU A 178 24.36 -10.63 -21.12
N LYS A 179 23.24 -10.33 -21.80
CA LYS A 179 21.92 -10.85 -21.46
C LYS A 179 21.88 -12.38 -21.50
N ASN A 180 22.46 -13.00 -22.52
CA ASN A 180 22.51 -14.46 -22.65
C ASN A 180 23.34 -15.09 -21.53
N LYS A 181 24.51 -14.53 -21.20
CA LYS A 181 25.34 -14.97 -20.07
C LYS A 181 24.55 -14.91 -18.75
N LEU A 182 23.86 -13.80 -18.48
CA LEU A 182 23.10 -13.63 -17.24
C LEU A 182 21.90 -14.58 -17.15
N ASN A 183 21.20 -14.81 -18.26
CA ASN A 183 20.11 -15.78 -18.31
C ASN A 183 20.60 -17.21 -17.99
N LEU A 184 21.74 -17.63 -18.54
CA LEU A 184 22.32 -18.94 -18.27
C LEU A 184 22.65 -19.13 -16.78
N GLU A 185 23.23 -18.11 -16.14
CA GLU A 185 23.51 -18.17 -14.69
C GLU A 185 22.24 -18.22 -13.86
N ASN A 186 21.22 -17.45 -14.23
CA ASN A 186 19.92 -17.51 -13.56
C ASN A 186 19.25 -18.89 -13.72
N GLU A 187 19.40 -19.55 -14.86
CA GLU A 187 18.91 -20.92 -15.07
C GLU A 187 19.63 -21.94 -14.19
N LYS A 188 20.96 -21.85 -14.07
CA LYS A 188 21.73 -22.69 -13.15
C LYS A 188 21.26 -22.51 -11.71
N LEU A 189 21.05 -21.25 -11.28
CA LEU A 189 20.59 -20.95 -9.94
C LEU A 189 19.16 -21.46 -9.69
N ARG A 190 18.26 -21.36 -10.69
CA ARG A 190 16.92 -21.97 -10.62
C ARG A 190 16.98 -23.48 -10.41
N ALA A 191 17.90 -24.17 -11.09
CA ALA A 191 18.09 -25.61 -10.91
C ALA A 191 18.57 -25.95 -9.49
N GLN A 192 19.47 -25.14 -8.91
CA GLN A 192 19.91 -25.29 -7.51
C GLN A 192 18.77 -25.06 -6.52
N TYR A 193 17.94 -24.04 -6.76
CA TYR A 193 16.74 -23.79 -5.94
C TYR A 193 15.80 -25.01 -5.97
N ALA A 194 15.57 -25.56 -7.16
CA ALA A 194 14.72 -26.74 -7.33
C ALA A 194 15.28 -27.98 -6.62
N SER A 195 16.60 -28.21 -6.67
CA SER A 195 17.21 -29.40 -6.04
C SER A 195 17.07 -29.43 -4.53
N VAL A 196 17.07 -28.26 -3.87
CA VAL A 196 16.91 -28.16 -2.41
C VAL A 196 15.51 -27.73 -1.98
N LYS A 197 14.54 -27.72 -2.92
CA LYS A 197 13.15 -27.25 -2.70
C LYS A 197 13.08 -25.83 -2.11
N LYS A 198 14.00 -24.97 -2.50
CA LYS A 198 14.05 -23.57 -2.08
C LYS A 198 12.90 -22.78 -2.72
N ARG A 199 12.07 -22.17 -1.89
CA ARG A 199 10.96 -21.29 -2.31
C ARG A 199 11.48 -19.95 -2.82
N THR A 200 10.94 -19.44 -3.93
CA THR A 200 11.38 -18.17 -4.55
C THR A 200 10.65 -16.94 -4.02
N ASP A 201 9.56 -17.18 -3.29
CA ASP A 201 8.64 -16.21 -2.70
C ASP A 201 8.92 -15.92 -1.21
N ILE A 202 10.02 -16.47 -0.68
CA ILE A 202 10.49 -16.26 0.69
C ILE A 202 11.89 -15.64 0.62
N VAL A 203 12.18 -14.72 1.55
CA VAL A 203 13.52 -14.18 1.75
C VAL A 203 14.37 -15.21 2.49
N HIS A 204 15.50 -15.63 1.90
CA HIS A 204 16.41 -16.59 2.53
C HIS A 204 17.56 -15.86 3.22
N LEU A 205 17.65 -16.00 4.53
CA LEU A 205 18.69 -15.35 5.33
C LEU A 205 20.01 -16.14 5.29
N ASN A 206 21.14 -15.43 5.29
CA ASN A 206 22.47 -16.02 5.39
C ASN A 206 22.83 -16.51 6.80
N LYS A 207 22.05 -16.09 7.79
CA LYS A 207 22.21 -16.42 9.21
C LYS A 207 20.84 -16.66 9.82
N ASP A 208 20.76 -17.69 10.66
CA ASP A 208 19.54 -18.01 11.38
C ASP A 208 19.24 -16.95 12.46
N ILE A 209 18.00 -16.48 12.45
CA ILE A 209 17.39 -15.66 13.50
C ILE A 209 16.34 -16.56 14.18
N HIS A 210 16.43 -16.76 15.49
CA HIS A 210 15.61 -17.80 16.15
C HIS A 210 14.11 -17.53 16.07
N THR A 211 13.71 -16.25 16.13
CA THR A 211 12.33 -15.81 15.92
C THR A 211 12.29 -14.50 15.15
N VAL A 212 11.30 -14.37 14.27
CA VAL A 212 10.97 -13.10 13.62
C VAL A 212 9.65 -12.63 14.22
N ASP A 213 9.74 -11.72 15.18
CA ASP A 213 8.57 -11.23 15.93
C ASP A 213 7.98 -9.97 15.31
N CYS A 214 8.82 -9.12 14.72
CA CYS A 214 8.41 -7.90 14.04
C CYS A 214 9.38 -7.49 12.94
N LEU A 215 8.89 -6.71 11.97
CA LEU A 215 9.62 -6.35 10.77
C LEU A 215 9.36 -4.89 10.37
N SER A 216 10.41 -4.19 9.95
CA SER A 216 10.33 -2.81 9.51
C SER A 216 11.26 -2.54 8.34
N SER A 217 10.82 -1.79 7.32
CA SER A 217 11.73 -1.33 6.27
C SER A 217 12.42 -0.05 6.72
N ALA A 218 13.76 -0.04 6.63
CA ALA A 218 14.58 1.17 6.77
C ALA A 218 14.89 1.79 5.40
N SER A 219 14.94 0.98 4.35
CA SER A 219 15.02 1.40 2.95
C SER A 219 14.53 0.28 2.03
N ASP A 220 14.51 0.54 0.71
CA ASP A 220 14.16 -0.44 -0.32
C ASP A 220 15.02 -1.73 -0.27
N GLU A 221 16.20 -1.66 0.33
CA GLU A 221 17.16 -2.77 0.43
C GLU A 221 17.43 -3.18 1.87
N ILE A 222 16.93 -2.46 2.89
CA ILE A 222 17.26 -2.74 4.29
C ILE A 222 15.99 -3.02 5.08
N LEU A 223 15.93 -4.21 5.65
CA LEU A 223 14.95 -4.59 6.66
C LEU A 223 15.57 -4.57 8.04
N ILE A 224 14.77 -4.15 9.00
CA ILE A 224 15.00 -4.27 10.43
C ILE A 224 14.10 -5.38 10.93
N VAL A 225 14.69 -6.37 11.61
CA VAL A 225 14.00 -7.57 12.09
C VAL A 225 14.19 -7.69 13.60
N GLY A 226 13.10 -7.72 14.35
CA GLY A 226 13.13 -7.93 15.80
C GLY A 226 12.98 -9.40 16.16
N SER A 227 13.79 -9.88 17.10
CA SER A 227 13.67 -11.20 17.73
C SER A 227 13.60 -11.06 19.24
N ASN A 228 12.47 -11.47 19.82
CA ASN A 228 12.26 -11.53 21.26
C ASN A 228 13.03 -12.68 21.93
N VAL A 229 13.26 -13.79 21.22
CA VAL A 229 14.09 -14.89 21.74
C VAL A 229 15.56 -14.48 21.82
N ASP A 230 16.06 -13.79 20.79
CA ASP A 230 17.44 -13.31 20.77
C ASP A 230 17.65 -12.02 21.56
N GLN A 231 16.56 -11.33 21.91
CA GLN A 231 16.54 -9.98 22.47
C GLN A 231 17.33 -8.98 21.61
N LYS A 232 17.22 -9.15 20.29
CA LYS A 232 18.01 -8.41 19.31
C LYS A 232 17.14 -7.84 18.20
N VAL A 233 17.61 -6.71 17.71
CA VAL A 233 17.18 -6.10 16.45
C VAL A 233 18.28 -6.35 15.44
N TYR A 234 17.96 -7.00 14.34
CA TYR A 234 18.86 -7.33 13.24
C TYR A 234 18.64 -6.39 12.06
N GLN A 235 19.72 -5.93 11.45
CA GLN A 235 19.69 -5.25 10.16
C GLN A 235 19.99 -6.27 9.05
N VAL A 236 19.05 -6.43 8.14
CA VAL A 236 19.09 -7.39 7.04
C VAL A 236 19.11 -6.64 5.71
N LEU A 237 20.20 -6.75 4.96
CA LEU A 237 20.30 -6.26 3.59
C LEU A 237 19.62 -7.27 2.65
N ILE A 238 18.60 -6.83 1.93
CA ILE A 238 17.82 -7.61 0.97
C ILE A 238 18.33 -7.37 -0.44
N GLU A 239 18.64 -8.44 -1.15
CA GLU A 239 19.10 -8.39 -2.54
C GLU A 239 18.35 -9.39 -3.41
N LYS A 240 18.27 -9.09 -4.71
CA LYS A 240 17.82 -10.04 -5.73
C LYS A 240 19.01 -10.84 -6.23
N ASP A 241 18.98 -12.15 -6.04
CA ASP A 241 20.05 -13.04 -6.53
C ASP A 241 19.88 -13.45 -8.00
N GLY A 242 18.82 -12.97 -8.66
CA GLY A 242 18.46 -13.30 -10.04
C GLY A 242 17.27 -14.25 -10.14
N VAL A 243 17.01 -15.03 -9.09
CA VAL A 243 15.92 -16.01 -9.04
C VAL A 243 14.88 -15.63 -7.98
N GLY A 244 15.32 -15.25 -6.79
CA GLY A 244 14.48 -14.83 -5.67
C GLY A 244 15.13 -13.72 -4.85
N LEU A 245 14.70 -13.59 -3.59
CA LEU A 245 15.26 -12.65 -2.62
C LEU A 245 16.15 -13.38 -1.61
N VAL A 246 17.29 -12.77 -1.32
CA VAL A 246 18.21 -13.21 -0.26
C VAL A 246 18.41 -12.08 0.74
N GLY A 247 18.61 -12.44 2.01
CA GLY A 247 18.86 -11.49 3.08
C GLY A 247 20.21 -11.75 3.75
N SER A 248 21.02 -10.71 3.86
CA SER A 248 22.29 -10.75 4.58
C SER A 248 22.18 -9.98 5.88
N VAL A 249 22.31 -10.67 7.02
CA VAL A 249 22.40 -10.01 8.33
C VAL A 249 23.72 -9.25 8.40
N THR A 250 23.63 -7.92 8.45
CA THR A 250 24.79 -7.01 8.44
C THR A 250 25.16 -6.53 9.83
N GLN A 251 24.17 -6.24 10.67
CA GLN A 251 24.33 -5.72 12.03
C GLN A 251 23.28 -6.29 12.98
N SER A 252 23.54 -6.20 14.28
CA SER A 252 22.57 -6.53 15.32
C SER A 252 22.78 -5.69 16.57
N PHE A 253 21.69 -5.28 17.21
CA PHE A 253 21.68 -4.49 18.44
C PHE A 253 20.84 -5.21 19.50
N THR A 254 21.30 -5.27 20.74
CA THR A 254 20.53 -5.84 21.85
C THR A 254 19.65 -4.75 22.48
N TYR A 255 18.41 -5.07 22.83
CA TYR A 255 17.54 -4.17 23.60
C TYR A 255 17.33 -4.69 25.04
N PRO A 256 17.15 -3.80 26.04
CA PRO A 256 17.10 -4.21 27.44
C PRO A 256 15.88 -5.07 27.76
N GLN A 257 16.10 -6.13 28.56
CA GLN A 257 15.12 -7.13 28.94
C GLN A 257 14.35 -6.68 30.19
N ASN A 258 13.08 -6.30 30.02
CA ASN A 258 12.18 -5.96 31.13
C ASN A 258 10.83 -6.67 30.95
N ASP A 259 10.74 -8.01 30.95
CA ASP A 259 9.46 -8.78 30.83
C ASP A 259 8.49 -8.34 29.70
N ILE A 260 8.99 -7.56 28.75
CA ILE A 260 8.23 -6.82 27.76
C ILE A 260 8.61 -7.40 26.40
N LYS A 261 7.59 -7.73 25.60
CA LYS A 261 7.75 -8.22 24.23
C LYS A 261 7.61 -7.05 23.28
N VAL A 262 8.60 -6.85 22.41
CA VAL A 262 8.49 -5.90 21.30
C VAL A 262 7.65 -6.57 20.22
N VAL A 263 6.58 -5.88 19.78
CA VAL A 263 5.60 -6.45 18.84
C VAL A 263 5.60 -5.74 17.48
N SER A 264 6.08 -4.51 17.40
CA SER A 264 6.27 -3.80 16.14
C SER A 264 7.30 -2.70 16.30
N MET A 265 7.94 -2.32 15.20
CA MET A 265 8.96 -1.28 15.16
C MET A 265 8.83 -0.44 13.88
N THR A 266 9.15 0.84 13.97
CA THR A 266 9.26 1.69 12.79
C THR A 266 10.25 2.83 13.01
N THR A 267 10.75 3.39 11.92
CA THR A 267 11.59 4.59 11.97
C THR A 267 10.83 5.76 11.37
N SER A 268 10.90 6.91 12.04
CA SER A 268 10.31 8.14 11.54
C SER A 268 11.09 9.34 12.04
N THR A 269 11.37 10.30 11.15
CA THR A 269 12.07 11.56 11.50
C THR A 269 13.39 11.34 12.27
N GLY A 270 14.14 10.28 11.94
CA GLY A 270 15.41 9.95 12.60
C GLY A 270 15.29 9.33 14.00
N SER A 271 14.07 9.02 14.47
CA SER A 271 13.83 8.28 15.71
C SER A 271 13.37 6.86 15.42
N LEU A 272 13.74 5.92 16.30
CA LEU A 272 13.18 4.58 16.32
C LEU A 272 11.95 4.58 17.24
N PHE A 273 10.85 4.06 16.74
CA PHE A 273 9.64 3.81 17.51
C PHE A 273 9.46 2.30 17.64
N PHE A 274 9.00 1.86 18.80
CA PHE A 274 8.61 0.49 19.00
C PHE A 274 7.36 0.42 19.86
N SER A 275 6.53 -0.58 19.60
CA SER A 275 5.44 -0.96 20.47
C SER A 275 5.82 -2.17 21.27
N SER A 276 5.27 -2.24 22.47
CA SER A 276 5.54 -3.34 23.36
C SER A 276 4.33 -3.74 24.16
N VAL A 277 4.24 -5.02 24.47
CA VAL A 277 3.17 -5.60 25.29
C VAL A 277 3.76 -6.27 26.52
N GLY A 278 3.06 -6.13 27.65
CA GLY A 278 3.41 -6.82 28.88
C GLY A 278 3.04 -8.31 28.87
N PRO A 279 3.29 -9.02 29.98
CA PRO A 279 2.78 -10.36 30.19
C PRO A 279 1.26 -10.43 30.04
N GLN A 280 0.75 -11.59 29.60
CA GLN A 280 -0.70 -11.80 29.48
C GLN A 280 -1.41 -11.50 30.81
N GLY A 281 -2.47 -10.68 30.76
CA GLY A 281 -3.24 -10.28 31.93
C GLY A 281 -2.75 -9.01 32.64
N GLN A 282 -1.70 -8.35 32.13
CA GLN A 282 -1.23 -7.06 32.62
C GLN A 282 -1.46 -5.94 31.61
N ASP A 283 -2.66 -5.38 31.66
CA ASP A 283 -3.18 -4.42 30.68
C ASP A 283 -2.48 -3.05 30.68
N ASP A 284 -1.79 -2.72 31.77
CA ASP A 284 -1.14 -1.41 31.97
C ASP A 284 0.37 -1.43 31.61
N TYR A 285 0.89 -2.57 31.16
CA TYR A 285 2.28 -2.73 30.77
C TYR A 285 2.49 -2.58 29.27
N GLY A 286 3.59 -1.90 28.92
CA GLY A 286 3.94 -1.62 27.53
C GLY A 286 3.24 -0.37 26.96
N GLY A 287 3.19 -0.28 25.64
CA GLY A 287 2.69 0.88 24.92
C GLY A 287 3.54 1.24 23.71
N LEU A 288 3.40 2.49 23.25
CA LEU A 288 4.22 3.11 22.22
C LEU A 288 5.39 3.84 22.86
N PHE A 289 6.61 3.53 22.40
CA PHE A 289 7.84 4.15 22.86
C PHE A 289 8.61 4.76 21.69
N GLN A 290 9.32 5.85 21.98
CA GLN A 290 10.27 6.48 21.09
C GLN A 290 11.66 6.41 21.71
N VAL A 291 12.64 5.95 20.94
CA VAL A 291 14.06 5.96 21.29
C VAL A 291 14.75 7.05 20.49
N ASN A 292 15.34 8.00 21.21
CA ASN A 292 16.31 8.90 20.61
C ASN A 292 17.64 8.13 20.47
N LEU A 293 18.12 8.00 19.23
CA LEU A 293 19.34 7.24 18.89
C LEU A 293 20.61 7.81 19.54
N GLU A 294 20.60 9.08 19.98
CA GLU A 294 21.71 9.72 20.66
C GLU A 294 21.73 9.41 22.16
N SER A 295 20.57 9.41 22.81
CA SER A 295 20.47 9.20 24.27
C SER A 295 20.26 7.74 24.67
N ASN A 296 19.81 6.89 23.74
CA ASN A 296 19.47 5.48 23.97
C ASN A 296 18.43 5.25 25.10
N LEU A 297 17.66 6.28 25.47
CA LEU A 297 16.62 6.17 26.49
C LEU A 297 15.22 6.17 25.85
N PRO A 298 14.40 5.13 26.06
CA PRO A 298 13.03 5.08 25.55
C PRO A 298 12.12 6.03 26.32
N THR A 299 11.39 6.88 25.60
CA THR A 299 10.32 7.73 26.12
C THR A 299 8.98 7.09 25.79
N CYS A 300 8.13 6.89 26.80
CA CYS A 300 6.77 6.36 26.61
C CYS A 300 5.85 7.47 26.08
N LEU A 301 5.24 7.26 24.93
CA LEU A 301 4.32 8.20 24.28
C LEU A 301 2.85 7.86 24.54
N VAL A 302 2.53 6.57 24.51
CA VAL A 302 1.19 6.03 24.81
C VAL A 302 1.41 4.82 25.71
N ARG A 303 0.75 4.77 26.87
CA ARG A 303 0.77 3.57 27.73
C ARG A 303 -0.39 2.67 27.34
N ASN A 304 -0.18 1.36 27.38
CA ASN A 304 -1.28 0.41 27.32
C ASN A 304 -2.25 0.61 28.48
N SER A 305 -3.51 0.27 28.25
CA SER A 305 -4.60 0.34 29.22
C SER A 305 -5.71 -0.65 28.83
N PRO A 306 -6.73 -0.86 29.67
CA PRO A 306 -7.88 -1.70 29.32
C PRO A 306 -8.63 -1.28 28.04
N ASN A 307 -8.52 -0.02 27.63
CA ASN A 307 -9.20 0.55 26.46
C ASN A 307 -8.25 0.92 25.30
N CYS A 308 -6.97 0.57 25.40
CA CYS A 308 -5.99 0.85 24.36
C CYS A 308 -4.76 -0.04 24.53
N GLU A 309 -4.53 -0.96 23.60
CA GLU A 309 -3.29 -1.74 23.55
C GLU A 309 -2.59 -1.50 22.22
N VAL A 310 -1.38 -0.92 22.26
CA VAL A 310 -0.62 -0.60 21.05
C VAL A 310 0.03 -1.87 20.50
N HIS A 311 -0.33 -2.27 19.28
CA HIS A 311 0.22 -3.45 18.62
C HIS A 311 1.10 -3.10 17.40
N GLY A 312 0.59 -3.20 16.17
CA GLY A 312 1.33 -2.78 14.96
C GLY A 312 1.47 -1.27 14.90
N ILE A 313 2.63 -0.75 14.47
CA ILE A 313 2.88 0.70 14.40
C ILE A 313 3.42 1.12 13.03
N ALA A 314 3.02 2.32 12.58
CA ALA A 314 3.47 2.88 11.32
C ALA A 314 3.57 4.41 11.38
N PRO A 315 4.52 5.06 10.67
CA PRO A 315 4.55 6.50 10.53
C PRO A 315 3.32 6.98 9.76
N TYR A 316 2.67 8.04 10.22
CA TYR A 316 1.47 8.56 9.58
C TYR A 316 1.26 10.05 9.88
N LYS A 317 1.28 10.88 8.83
CA LYS A 317 1.05 12.33 8.89
C LYS A 317 1.73 13.02 10.09
N ASN A 318 3.06 12.90 10.19
CA ASN A 318 3.90 13.43 11.29
C ASN A 318 3.60 12.87 12.70
N GLY A 319 2.81 11.81 12.80
CA GLY A 319 2.58 11.04 14.01
C GLY A 319 2.85 9.57 13.78
N ILE A 320 2.37 8.74 14.71
CA ILE A 320 2.45 7.28 14.63
C ILE A 320 1.03 6.73 14.64
N ALA A 321 0.64 6.07 13.56
CA ALA A 321 -0.55 5.22 13.54
C ALA A 321 -0.23 3.91 14.25
N PHE A 322 -1.22 3.35 14.94
CA PHE A 322 -1.11 2.04 15.55
C PHE A 322 -2.43 1.28 15.50
N SER A 323 -2.33 -0.03 15.43
CA SER A 323 -3.46 -0.91 15.63
C SER A 323 -3.69 -1.15 17.12
N ASP A 324 -4.97 -1.12 17.51
CA ASP A 324 -5.41 -1.42 18.85
C ASP A 324 -6.25 -2.69 18.83
N ILE A 325 -5.63 -3.78 19.30
CA ILE A 325 -6.25 -5.10 19.29
C ILE A 325 -7.39 -5.22 20.30
N LYS A 326 -7.40 -4.42 21.38
CA LYS A 326 -8.46 -4.47 22.40
C LYS A 326 -9.73 -3.82 21.94
N THR A 327 -9.61 -2.69 21.24
CA THR A 327 -10.78 -1.96 20.75
C THR A 327 -11.09 -2.26 19.29
N ASN A 328 -10.31 -3.08 18.59
CA ASN A 328 -10.48 -3.36 17.16
C ASN A 328 -10.51 -2.06 16.32
N GLN A 329 -9.59 -1.14 16.62
CA GLN A 329 -9.50 0.17 15.98
C GLN A 329 -8.09 0.44 15.49
N ILE A 330 -7.99 1.29 14.47
CA ILE A 330 -6.72 1.90 14.06
C ILE A 330 -6.74 3.33 14.59
N LYS A 331 -5.72 3.66 15.38
CA LYS A 331 -5.59 4.95 16.08
C LYS A 331 -4.33 5.65 15.61
N GLN A 332 -4.23 6.94 15.87
CA GLN A 332 -3.05 7.76 15.63
C GLN A 332 -2.67 8.46 16.92
N TYR A 333 -1.39 8.40 17.27
CA TYR A 333 -0.77 9.32 18.20
C TYR A 333 -0.14 10.48 17.43
N HIS A 334 -0.48 11.71 17.81
CA HIS A 334 0.17 12.93 17.34
C HIS A 334 0.51 13.81 18.54
N CYS A 335 1.72 14.38 18.56
CA CYS A 335 2.26 15.06 19.75
C CYS A 335 1.39 16.25 20.23
N LEU A 336 0.68 16.92 19.31
CA LEU A 336 -0.17 18.07 19.63
C LEU A 336 -1.59 17.71 20.06
N SER A 337 -2.13 16.58 19.59
CA SER A 337 -3.56 16.24 19.75
C SER A 337 -3.80 14.94 20.51
N GLY A 338 -2.73 14.24 20.93
CA GLY A 338 -2.83 12.97 21.62
C GLY A 338 -3.28 11.84 20.69
N VAL A 339 -4.12 10.95 21.23
CA VAL A 339 -4.63 9.76 20.51
C VAL A 339 -6.00 10.03 19.90
N SER A 340 -6.15 9.74 18.60
CA SER A 340 -7.42 9.82 17.87
C SER A 340 -7.69 8.55 17.05
N ILE A 341 -8.96 8.24 16.79
CA ILE A 341 -9.35 7.08 15.98
C ILE A 341 -9.31 7.46 14.49
N LEU A 342 -8.60 6.67 13.68
CA LEU A 342 -8.57 6.80 12.22
C LEU A 342 -9.62 5.91 11.55
N ALA A 343 -9.78 4.68 12.04
CA ALA A 343 -10.69 3.69 11.47
C ALA A 343 -11.16 2.69 12.54
N GLY A 344 -12.34 2.11 12.34
CA GLY A 344 -12.88 1.05 13.19
C GLY A 344 -13.98 1.55 14.12
N ASN A 345 -15.11 0.85 14.10
CA ASN A 345 -16.30 1.17 14.90
C ASN A 345 -16.26 0.59 16.34
N GLY A 346 -15.17 -0.07 16.72
CA GLY A 346 -15.01 -0.67 18.04
C GLY A 346 -15.51 -2.12 18.17
N LYS A 347 -16.20 -2.64 17.16
CA LYS A 347 -16.80 -3.99 17.18
C LYS A 347 -16.00 -4.93 16.29
N GLU A 348 -15.88 -6.17 16.73
CA GLU A 348 -15.35 -7.25 15.90
C GLU A 348 -16.22 -7.46 14.66
N GLY A 349 -15.57 -7.62 13.50
CA GLY A 349 -16.27 -7.95 12.27
C GLY A 349 -15.43 -7.76 11.02
N ASN A 350 -16.12 -7.66 9.88
CA ASN A 350 -15.50 -7.57 8.56
C ASN A 350 -16.17 -6.53 7.64
N VAL A 351 -16.68 -5.44 8.22
CA VAL A 351 -17.28 -4.35 7.42
C VAL A 351 -16.15 -3.48 6.85
N LYS A 352 -16.23 -3.18 5.56
CA LYS A 352 -15.28 -2.32 4.83
C LYS A 352 -15.95 -0.98 4.46
N GLY A 353 -15.34 -0.18 3.60
CA GLY A 353 -15.93 1.09 3.12
C GLY A 353 -15.54 2.27 4.00
N ASN A 354 -16.51 3.06 4.46
CA ASN A 354 -16.23 4.24 5.28
C ASN A 354 -15.52 3.84 6.58
N ALA A 355 -14.33 4.40 6.82
CA ALA A 355 -13.47 4.02 7.94
C ALA A 355 -14.11 4.17 9.32
N LYS A 356 -15.03 5.13 9.49
CA LYS A 356 -15.76 5.33 10.76
C LYS A 356 -16.68 4.17 11.12
N PHE A 357 -17.11 3.40 10.11
CA PHE A 357 -18.05 2.28 10.28
C PHE A 357 -17.43 0.92 9.97
N ALA A 358 -16.19 0.89 9.47
CA ALA A 358 -15.44 -0.34 9.26
C ALA A 358 -15.31 -1.14 10.56
N SER A 359 -15.20 -2.45 10.45
CA SER A 359 -14.89 -3.33 11.57
C SER A 359 -13.71 -4.24 11.24
N PHE A 360 -12.91 -4.49 12.26
CA PHE A 360 -11.69 -5.30 12.21
C PHE A 360 -11.82 -6.44 13.21
N MET A 361 -10.94 -7.43 13.09
CA MET A 361 -10.88 -8.59 13.97
C MET A 361 -9.42 -8.94 14.17
N GLN A 362 -8.89 -8.62 15.36
CA GLN A 362 -7.45 -8.67 15.67
C GLN A 362 -6.60 -7.88 14.65
N PRO A 363 -6.73 -6.55 14.59
CA PRO A 363 -5.84 -5.73 13.78
C PRO A 363 -4.41 -5.82 14.34
N ALA A 364 -3.51 -6.54 13.67
CA ALA A 364 -2.14 -6.77 14.14
C ALA A 364 -1.15 -5.83 13.43
N GLY A 365 -0.31 -6.34 12.52
CA GLY A 365 0.68 -5.59 11.76
C GLY A 365 0.15 -4.36 11.04
N LEU A 366 0.94 -3.30 11.04
CA LEU A 366 0.61 -2.04 10.38
C LEU A 366 1.87 -1.48 9.70
N CYS A 367 1.75 -1.05 8.45
CA CYS A 367 2.78 -0.25 7.80
C CYS A 367 2.17 0.91 7.01
N SER A 368 3.01 1.84 6.60
CA SER A 368 2.59 2.98 5.79
C SER A 368 3.27 3.03 4.43
N GLU A 369 2.60 3.69 3.49
CA GLU A 369 3.20 4.18 2.26
C GLU A 369 3.03 5.69 2.21
N LEU A 370 4.15 6.38 2.00
CA LEU A 370 4.24 7.85 1.91
C LEU A 370 3.66 8.57 3.14
N ASP A 371 3.62 7.90 4.30
CA ASP A 371 3.00 8.38 5.54
C ASP A 371 1.54 8.83 5.41
N THR A 372 0.85 8.39 4.37
CA THR A 372 -0.53 8.78 4.04
C THR A 372 -1.47 7.62 3.78
N ASN A 373 -0.94 6.46 3.40
CA ASN A 373 -1.70 5.21 3.25
C ASN A 373 -1.26 4.24 4.32
N LEU A 374 -2.19 3.50 4.91
CA LEU A 374 -1.89 2.45 5.87
C LEU A 374 -2.29 1.09 5.29
N PHE A 375 -1.44 0.09 5.50
CA PHE A 375 -1.74 -1.31 5.22
C PHE A 375 -1.80 -2.05 6.55
N LEU A 376 -2.89 -2.77 6.76
CA LEU A 376 -3.22 -3.45 7.99
C LEU A 376 -3.32 -4.96 7.75
N CYS A 377 -2.66 -5.73 8.60
CA CYS A 377 -2.95 -7.15 8.79
C CYS A 377 -4.17 -7.30 9.70
N ASN A 378 -5.29 -7.72 9.14
CA ASN A 378 -6.51 -8.03 9.88
C ASN A 378 -6.54 -9.54 10.15
N SER A 379 -5.70 -9.96 11.10
CA SER A 379 -5.13 -11.30 11.18
C SER A 379 -6.15 -12.41 11.32
N GLN A 380 -7.17 -12.23 12.17
CA GLN A 380 -8.16 -13.28 12.41
C GLN A 380 -9.04 -13.53 11.18
N ASN A 381 -9.20 -12.54 10.30
CA ASN A 381 -9.91 -12.72 9.03
C ASN A 381 -8.97 -13.22 7.90
N GLY A 382 -7.65 -13.30 8.13
CA GLY A 382 -6.68 -13.61 7.07
C GLY A 382 -6.65 -12.56 5.97
N GLU A 383 -6.78 -11.27 6.33
CA GLU A 383 -6.89 -10.18 5.36
C GLU A 383 -5.76 -9.16 5.45
N VAL A 384 -5.42 -8.58 4.30
CA VAL A 384 -4.64 -7.34 4.19
C VAL A 384 -5.56 -6.23 3.71
N VAL A 385 -5.58 -5.13 4.45
CA VAL A 385 -6.52 -4.03 4.25
C VAL A 385 -5.78 -2.73 4.01
N LEU A 386 -6.18 -1.99 2.99
CA LEU A 386 -5.75 -0.61 2.72
C LEU A 386 -6.68 0.37 3.43
N ILE A 387 -6.10 1.35 4.12
CA ILE A 387 -6.78 2.52 4.66
C ILE A 387 -6.17 3.75 3.99
N THR A 388 -6.99 4.53 3.29
CA THR A 388 -6.51 5.67 2.48
C THR A 388 -7.52 6.81 2.47
N GLY A 389 -7.02 8.04 2.33
CA GLY A 389 -7.86 9.22 2.17
C GLY A 389 -8.43 9.33 0.76
N LEU A 390 -9.52 10.09 0.60
CA LEU A 390 -10.21 10.23 -0.70
C LEU A 390 -10.04 11.60 -1.37
N GLN A 391 -9.35 12.54 -0.73
CA GLN A 391 -9.16 13.90 -1.24
C GLN A 391 -8.53 13.93 -2.65
N GLY A 392 -7.44 13.20 -2.86
CA GLY A 392 -6.79 13.10 -4.17
C GLY A 392 -7.71 12.47 -5.22
N THR A 393 -8.56 11.52 -4.81
CA THR A 393 -9.60 10.93 -5.69
C THR A 393 -10.63 11.98 -6.11
N CYS A 394 -11.11 12.79 -5.18
CA CYS A 394 -12.05 13.88 -5.46
C CYS A 394 -11.47 14.90 -6.42
N GLU A 395 -10.22 15.32 -6.21
CA GLU A 395 -9.52 16.28 -7.08
C GLU A 395 -9.29 15.73 -8.49
N PHE A 396 -8.90 14.46 -8.59
CA PHE A 396 -8.76 13.76 -9.87
C PHE A 396 -10.10 13.72 -10.64
N LEU A 397 -11.18 13.28 -10.00
CA LEU A 397 -12.50 13.22 -10.62
C LEU A 397 -13.02 14.62 -11.01
N SER A 398 -12.81 15.61 -10.15
CA SER A 398 -13.16 17.01 -10.42
C SER A 398 -12.40 17.56 -11.62
N SER A 399 -11.11 17.26 -11.73
CA SER A 399 -10.25 17.70 -12.84
C SER A 399 -10.70 17.12 -14.18
N ILE A 400 -11.02 15.82 -14.22
CA ILE A 400 -11.54 15.20 -15.44
C ILE A 400 -12.94 15.76 -15.77
N GLY A 401 -13.78 16.03 -14.76
CA GLY A 401 -15.08 16.68 -14.93
C GLY A 401 -14.98 18.08 -15.55
N LYS A 402 -14.02 18.89 -15.10
CA LYS A 402 -13.73 20.22 -15.69
C LYS A 402 -13.30 20.10 -17.15
N MET A 403 -12.45 19.13 -17.48
CA MET A 403 -12.08 18.85 -18.87
C MET A 403 -13.32 18.50 -19.71
N PHE A 404 -14.17 17.57 -19.25
CA PHE A 404 -15.37 17.17 -19.99
C PHE A 404 -16.32 18.36 -20.24
N ARG A 405 -16.49 19.24 -19.25
CA ARG A 405 -17.28 20.48 -19.40
C ARG A 405 -16.66 21.45 -20.40
N ALA A 406 -15.34 21.61 -20.40
CA ALA A 406 -14.66 22.48 -21.36
C ALA A 406 -14.90 22.04 -22.82
N PHE A 407 -15.04 20.73 -23.05
CA PHE A 407 -15.40 20.16 -24.36
C PHE A 407 -16.92 19.95 -24.54
N SER A 408 -17.75 20.50 -23.65
CA SER A 408 -19.21 20.39 -23.71
C SER A 408 -19.73 18.95 -23.74
N ILE A 409 -19.04 18.01 -23.10
CA ILE A 409 -19.45 16.61 -22.96
C ILE A 409 -20.35 16.48 -21.72
N HIS A 410 -21.60 16.08 -21.93
CA HIS A 410 -22.62 15.96 -20.87
C HIS A 410 -23.66 14.89 -21.22
N LYS A 411 -24.44 14.45 -20.22
CA LYS A 411 -25.55 13.51 -20.44
C LYS A 411 -26.65 14.17 -21.26
N LYS A 412 -27.32 13.41 -22.13
CA LYS A 412 -28.53 13.88 -22.84
C LYS A 412 -29.52 14.45 -21.80
N HIS A 413 -29.94 15.71 -22.00
CA HIS A 413 -30.84 16.49 -21.15
C HIS A 413 -30.24 17.15 -19.88
N ASN A 414 -28.93 17.09 -19.65
CA ASN A 414 -28.26 17.87 -18.61
C ASN A 414 -27.42 18.99 -19.24
N PHE A 415 -28.03 20.16 -19.45
CA PHE A 415 -27.29 21.36 -19.83
C PHE A 415 -26.55 21.89 -18.59
N LEU A 416 -25.27 21.53 -18.45
CA LEU A 416 -24.42 22.16 -17.44
C LEU A 416 -24.06 23.58 -17.91
N ALA A 417 -24.05 24.53 -16.97
CA ALA A 417 -23.56 25.88 -17.26
C ALA A 417 -22.10 25.80 -17.78
N PRO A 418 -21.76 26.53 -18.86
CA PRO A 418 -20.38 26.63 -19.32
C PRO A 418 -19.48 27.09 -18.17
N LEU A 419 -18.25 26.58 -18.12
CA LEU A 419 -17.24 27.16 -17.23
C LEU A 419 -17.11 28.66 -17.54
N PRO A 420 -16.92 29.53 -16.53
CA PRO A 420 -16.72 30.95 -16.78
C PRO A 420 -15.58 31.10 -17.78
N THR A 421 -15.86 31.81 -18.87
CA THR A 421 -14.90 32.08 -19.93
C THR A 421 -13.74 32.87 -19.34
N VAL A 422 -12.59 32.22 -19.18
CA VAL A 422 -11.33 32.95 -19.16
C VAL A 422 -11.11 33.41 -20.59
N GLY A 423 -11.20 34.72 -20.83
CA GLY A 423 -11.28 35.29 -22.16
C GLY A 423 -10.18 34.81 -23.11
N LEU A 424 -10.55 33.94 -24.04
CA LEU A 424 -9.87 33.76 -25.31
C LEU A 424 -10.91 34.15 -26.37
N HIS A 425 -10.77 35.36 -26.89
CA HIS A 425 -11.61 35.87 -27.95
C HIS A 425 -11.43 35.02 -29.21
N HIS A 426 -12.58 34.65 -29.81
CA HIS A 426 -12.82 34.16 -31.17
C HIS A 426 -11.60 33.70 -32.00
N ILE A 427 -11.58 32.41 -32.36
CA ILE A 427 -11.08 31.96 -33.66
C ILE A 427 -12.26 31.34 -34.39
N VAL A 428 -12.75 32.05 -35.41
CA VAL A 428 -13.78 31.58 -36.34
C VAL A 428 -13.11 30.69 -37.39
N ARG A 429 -13.74 29.53 -37.63
CA ARG A 429 -13.53 28.47 -38.65
C ARG A 429 -12.22 28.41 -39.44
#